data_AF-A0A842J3F7-F1
#
_entry.id   AF-A0A842J3F7-F1
#
_cell.length_a   1.000
_cell.length_b   1.000
_cell.length_c   1.000
_cell.angle_alpha   90.00
_cell.angle_beta   90.00
_cell.angle_gamma   90.00
#
_symmetry.space_group_name_H-M   'P 1'
#
loop_
_entity.id
_entity.type
_entity.pdbx_description
1 polymer ?
#
loop_
_entity_poly.entity_id
_entity_poly.type
_entity_poly.pdbx_seq_one_letter_code
_entity_poly.pdbx_strand_id
1 'polypeptide(L)'
;MSFLSLRGIPYYPELSLELGNEVTASIVMTQLEYWFGRMDYKPFFKFLEPIPKLDKDGNEKNTFGYKDGDSWIEELKISSKSFRTAFAKIGVAYTSKHEFDKAISKFKKDDTEYYYCCYSDRQTRKTYYYRNHKLVDSLAQKLNSRKIDYDDEPKSFSSKKSQNFPLGSSRNSDTAVLETPIGKFSNIQEITSEDYQENTTTTKQDNINYIEPVIDKIKNSGGSLSLKIKDIKKYLHEEIKDIVTCKNIMFLVENRDLHLEKIKEVVNYANKHQKGSGFIYKALEQNWILTKEEKSLKKGETVRGARINYEALELNFQAEKEKEEALRLREKLDNLFDKLSEKEKIDIENKAYEISLRDYGQATAKVMARTKTKYEILKQYYLLKKGA
;
A
#
# COMPACT_ATOMS: atom_id res chain seq x y z
N MET A 1 -19.86 9.95 21.30
CA MET A 1 -19.59 9.53 19.90
C MET A 1 -20.20 8.16 19.70
N SER A 2 -20.65 7.82 18.48
CA SER A 2 -21.12 6.46 18.16
C SER A 2 -19.94 5.59 17.74
N PHE A 3 -19.92 4.32 18.17
CA PHE A 3 -18.93 3.35 17.68
C PHE A 3 -19.01 3.12 16.16
N LEU A 4 -20.14 3.47 15.53
CA LEU A 4 -20.36 3.38 14.08
C LEU A 4 -19.48 4.34 13.26
N SER A 5 -18.85 5.35 13.87
CA SER A 5 -17.89 6.24 13.17
C SER A 5 -16.44 5.74 13.23
N LEU A 6 -16.18 4.57 13.84
CA LEU A 6 -14.86 3.96 13.86
C LEU A 6 -14.61 3.11 12.61
N ARG A 7 -13.35 2.93 12.24
CA ARG A 7 -12.96 2.02 11.16
C ARG A 7 -13.27 0.57 11.55
N GLY A 8 -14.33 0.01 10.98
CA GLY A 8 -14.68 -1.41 11.11
C GLY A 8 -13.91 -2.30 10.13
N ILE A 9 -13.76 -3.57 10.50
CA ILE A 9 -13.40 -4.67 9.60
C ILE A 9 -14.64 -5.57 9.54
N PRO A 10 -15.19 -5.89 8.35
CA PRO A 10 -16.35 -6.77 8.26
C PRO A 10 -15.99 -8.19 8.69
N TYR A 11 -16.93 -8.84 9.38
CA TYR A 11 -16.85 -10.25 9.75
C TYR A 11 -17.97 -11.00 9.03
N TYR A 12 -17.63 -12.13 8.42
CA TYR A 12 -18.54 -12.99 7.67
C TYR A 12 -18.63 -14.36 8.37
N PRO A 13 -19.68 -14.63 9.16
CA PRO A 13 -19.84 -15.90 9.87
C PRO A 13 -19.79 -17.12 8.94
N GLU A 14 -20.30 -16.98 7.71
CA GLU A 14 -20.34 -18.03 6.69
C GLU A 14 -18.91 -18.42 6.24
N LEU A 15 -18.00 -17.44 6.17
CA LEU A 15 -16.58 -17.69 5.89
C LEU A 15 -15.89 -18.36 7.08
N SER A 16 -16.22 -17.97 8.32
CA SER A 16 -15.70 -18.62 9.53
C SER A 16 -16.09 -20.10 9.58
N LEU A 17 -17.34 -20.42 9.25
CA LEU A 17 -17.85 -21.80 9.15
C LEU A 17 -17.05 -22.63 8.12
N GLU A 18 -16.84 -22.09 6.92
CA GLU A 18 -16.04 -22.77 5.87
C GLU A 18 -14.59 -23.00 6.26
N LEU A 19 -14.02 -22.13 7.10
CA LEU A 19 -12.66 -22.26 7.64
C LEU A 19 -12.59 -23.11 8.92
N GLY A 20 -13.67 -23.80 9.29
CA GLY A 20 -13.70 -24.69 10.46
C GLY A 20 -14.01 -23.99 11.80
N ASN A 21 -14.84 -22.94 11.77
CA ASN A 21 -15.14 -22.01 12.87
C ASN A 21 -13.96 -21.10 13.29
N GLU A 22 -13.01 -20.88 12.39
CA GLU A 22 -11.80 -20.10 12.63
C GLU A 22 -12.03 -18.59 12.44
N VAL A 23 -12.61 -17.94 13.46
CA VAL A 23 -12.94 -16.50 13.45
C VAL A 23 -11.74 -15.64 13.02
N THR A 24 -10.57 -15.83 13.63
CA THR A 24 -9.37 -15.04 13.29
C THR A 24 -8.90 -15.29 11.86
N ALA A 25 -9.02 -16.52 11.35
CA ALA A 25 -8.66 -16.83 9.96
C ALA A 25 -9.61 -16.13 8.98
N SER A 26 -10.91 -16.09 9.27
CA SER A 26 -11.89 -15.38 8.43
C SER A 26 -11.63 -13.87 8.40
N ILE A 27 -11.22 -13.26 9.52
CA ILE A 27 -10.84 -11.83 9.59
C ILE A 27 -9.56 -11.57 8.79
N VAL A 28 -8.53 -12.41 8.94
CA VAL A 28 -7.28 -12.28 8.18
C VAL A 28 -7.53 -12.45 6.67
N MET A 29 -8.35 -13.44 6.27
CA MET A 29 -8.75 -13.65 4.88
C MET A 29 -9.53 -12.46 4.31
N THR A 30 -10.49 -11.93 5.06
CA THR A 30 -11.26 -10.74 4.67
C THR A 30 -10.35 -9.52 4.46
N GLN A 31 -9.37 -9.31 5.35
CA GLN A 31 -8.45 -8.19 5.22
C GLN A 31 -7.38 -8.44 4.13
N LEU A 32 -7.02 -9.69 3.83
CA LEU A 32 -6.24 -10.04 2.64
C LEU A 32 -6.98 -9.67 1.36
N GLU A 33 -8.26 -10.05 1.22
CA GLU A 33 -9.07 -9.67 0.04
C GLU A 33 -9.25 -8.16 -0.10
N TYR A 34 -9.42 -7.43 1.01
CA TYR A 34 -9.39 -5.95 0.99
C TYR A 34 -8.08 -5.42 0.39
N TRP A 35 -6.93 -5.95 0.82
CA TRP A 35 -5.63 -5.51 0.31
C TRP A 35 -5.39 -5.96 -1.14
N PHE A 36 -5.76 -7.18 -1.54
CA PHE A 36 -5.70 -7.62 -2.95
C PHE A 36 -6.61 -6.76 -3.84
N GLY A 37 -7.85 -6.49 -3.45
CA GLY A 37 -8.76 -5.61 -4.20
C GLY A 37 -8.20 -4.18 -4.35
N ARG A 38 -7.51 -3.65 -3.34
CA ARG A 38 -6.78 -2.37 -3.44
C ARG A 38 -5.55 -2.39 -4.33
N MET A 39 -4.98 -3.57 -4.57
CA MET A 39 -3.77 -3.80 -5.36
C MET A 39 -4.08 -4.35 -6.75
N ASP A 40 -5.33 -4.21 -7.23
CA ASP A 40 -5.78 -4.72 -8.53
C ASP A 40 -5.51 -6.23 -8.67
N TYR A 41 -5.76 -6.94 -7.56
CA TYR A 41 -5.51 -8.37 -7.32
C TYR A 41 -4.06 -8.85 -7.58
N LYS A 42 -3.09 -7.94 -7.74
CA LYS A 42 -1.68 -8.27 -7.91
C LYS A 42 -1.00 -8.60 -6.57
N PRO A 43 0.09 -9.39 -6.59
CA PRO A 43 0.90 -9.64 -5.40
C PRO A 43 1.39 -8.33 -4.76
N PHE A 44 1.32 -8.26 -3.44
CA PHE A 44 1.73 -7.08 -2.67
C PHE A 44 2.58 -7.50 -1.47
N PHE A 45 3.26 -6.54 -0.83
CA PHE A 45 3.96 -6.78 0.43
C PHE A 45 3.33 -6.02 1.59
N LYS A 46 3.45 -6.58 2.79
CA LYS A 46 3.07 -5.93 4.04
C LYS A 46 3.98 -6.39 5.18
N PHE A 47 4.12 -5.56 6.20
CA PHE A 47 4.89 -5.90 7.40
C PHE A 47 4.05 -6.78 8.32
N LEU A 48 4.62 -7.83 8.89
CA LEU A 48 3.92 -8.62 9.91
C LEU A 48 3.87 -7.87 11.24
N GLU A 49 5.00 -7.29 11.63
CA GLU A 49 5.24 -6.63 12.91
C GLU A 49 5.74 -5.20 12.67
N PRO A 50 5.53 -4.28 13.62
CA PRO A 50 6.11 -2.95 13.56
C PRO A 50 7.63 -3.02 13.49
N ILE A 51 8.26 -2.05 12.82
CA ILE A 51 9.71 -1.92 12.81
C ILE A 51 10.12 -0.98 13.96
N PRO A 52 10.92 -1.45 14.94
CA PRO A 52 11.48 -0.58 15.96
C PRO A 52 12.30 0.54 15.32
N LYS A 53 12.05 1.78 15.75
CA LYS A 53 12.76 2.97 15.25
C LYS A 53 14.24 2.97 15.62
N LEU A 54 14.60 2.29 16.71
CA LEU A 54 15.97 2.07 17.15
C LEU A 54 16.35 0.58 17.09
N ASP A 55 17.63 0.28 16.91
CA ASP A 55 18.19 -1.05 17.13
C ASP A 55 18.39 -1.36 18.64
N LYS A 56 19.17 -2.39 18.97
CA LYS A 56 19.43 -2.76 20.37
C LYS A 56 20.46 -1.86 21.05
N ASP A 57 21.27 -1.18 20.26
CA ASP A 57 22.44 -0.41 20.67
C ASP A 57 22.13 1.11 20.67
N GLY A 58 20.91 1.48 20.27
CA GLY A 58 20.37 2.84 20.31
C GLY A 58 20.46 3.60 18.98
N ASN A 59 20.93 2.97 17.90
CA ASN A 59 21.03 3.63 16.59
C ASN A 59 19.69 3.61 15.85
N GLU A 60 19.46 4.59 14.98
CA GLU A 60 18.29 4.59 14.11
C GLU A 60 18.29 3.37 13.18
N LYS A 61 17.20 2.60 13.23
CA LYS A 61 17.01 1.43 12.40
C LYS A 61 16.50 1.87 11.04
N ASN A 62 16.97 1.21 9.98
CA ASN A 62 16.44 1.45 8.64
C ASN A 62 14.96 1.01 8.56
N THR A 63 14.05 1.98 8.66
CA THR A 63 12.59 1.82 8.55
C THR A 63 12.09 2.13 7.13
N PHE A 64 12.94 2.09 6.10
CA PHE A 64 12.61 2.55 4.75
C PHE A 64 11.35 1.87 4.19
N GLY A 65 10.30 2.68 3.97
CA GLY A 65 9.00 2.24 3.46
C GLY A 65 8.04 1.67 4.49
N TYR A 66 8.31 1.83 5.79
CA TYR A 66 7.39 1.51 6.89
C TYR A 66 6.83 2.79 7.52
N LYS A 67 5.53 2.80 7.83
CA LYS A 67 4.85 3.82 8.66
C LYS A 67 4.14 3.15 9.83
N ASP A 68 3.99 3.88 10.93
CA ASP A 68 3.24 3.41 12.10
C ASP A 68 1.79 3.07 11.68
N GLY A 69 1.36 1.84 11.93
CA GLY A 69 0.08 1.28 11.45
C GLY A 69 0.15 0.45 10.16
N ASP A 70 1.29 0.37 9.46
CA ASP A 70 1.44 -0.43 8.24
C ASP A 70 1.50 -1.94 8.52
N SER A 71 1.79 -2.38 9.75
CA SER A 71 1.91 -3.82 10.06
C SER A 71 0.56 -4.50 10.30
N TRP A 72 0.50 -5.81 10.03
CA TRP A 72 -0.68 -6.63 10.29
C TRP A 72 -1.12 -6.60 11.76
N ILE A 73 -0.19 -6.64 12.72
CA ILE A 73 -0.56 -6.63 14.14
C ILE A 73 -1.06 -5.26 14.61
N GLU A 74 -0.60 -4.16 14.00
CA GLU A 74 -1.13 -2.83 14.31
C GLU A 74 -2.50 -2.58 13.69
N GLU A 75 -2.74 -3.08 12.46
CA GLU A 75 -4.00 -2.92 11.75
C GLU A 75 -5.11 -3.79 12.36
N LEU A 76 -4.80 -5.07 12.66
CA LEU A 76 -5.77 -6.04 13.18
C LEU A 76 -5.84 -6.10 14.72
N LYS A 77 -4.89 -5.48 15.44
CA LYS A 77 -4.76 -5.53 16.91
C LYS A 77 -4.67 -6.96 17.49
N ILE A 78 -4.07 -7.89 16.73
CA ILE A 78 -3.80 -9.27 17.16
C ILE A 78 -2.29 -9.51 17.32
N SER A 79 -1.88 -10.56 18.05
CA SER A 79 -0.46 -10.91 18.17
C SER A 79 0.11 -11.54 16.89
N SER A 80 1.43 -11.43 16.69
CA SER A 80 2.16 -12.08 15.58
C SER A 80 1.94 -13.59 15.55
N LYS A 81 1.87 -14.24 16.73
CA LYS A 81 1.51 -15.66 16.87
C LYS A 81 0.08 -15.93 16.38
N SER A 82 -0.89 -15.11 16.80
CA SER A 82 -2.30 -15.24 16.37
C SER A 82 -2.43 -15.10 14.85
N PHE A 83 -1.79 -14.09 14.25
CA PHE A 83 -1.77 -13.92 12.79
C PHE A 83 -1.17 -15.13 12.09
N ARG A 84 -0.01 -15.65 12.54
CA ARG A 84 0.63 -16.83 11.94
C ARG A 84 -0.25 -18.08 12.03
N THR A 85 -0.90 -18.31 13.16
CA THR A 85 -1.83 -19.44 13.36
C THR A 85 -3.05 -19.31 12.46
N ALA A 86 -3.64 -18.12 12.36
CA ALA A 86 -4.76 -17.83 11.47
C ALA A 86 -4.38 -17.97 9.99
N PHE A 87 -3.23 -17.45 9.58
CA PHE A 87 -2.73 -17.57 8.21
C PHE A 87 -2.45 -19.03 7.83
N ALA A 88 -1.92 -19.85 8.72
CA ALA A 88 -1.67 -21.27 8.46
C ALA A 88 -2.94 -22.11 8.20
N LYS A 89 -4.15 -21.57 8.49
CA LYS A 89 -5.43 -22.18 8.12
C LYS A 89 -5.86 -21.86 6.68
N ILE A 90 -5.35 -20.76 6.11
CA ILE A 90 -5.77 -20.22 4.81
C ILE A 90 -4.64 -20.16 3.77
N GLY A 91 -3.37 -20.35 4.15
CA GLY A 91 -2.25 -20.14 3.27
C GLY A 91 -0.94 -20.83 3.65
N VAL A 92 -0.10 -21.03 2.64
CA VAL A 92 1.26 -21.59 2.77
C VAL A 92 2.26 -20.48 3.05
N ALA A 93 3.00 -20.55 4.16
CA ALA A 93 4.01 -19.57 4.55
C ALA A 93 5.43 -20.12 4.39
N TYR A 94 6.14 -19.66 3.37
CA TYR A 94 7.53 -20.01 3.09
C TYR A 94 8.50 -19.15 3.90
N THR A 95 9.62 -19.72 4.33
CA THR A 95 10.59 -19.04 5.22
C THR A 95 11.53 -18.08 4.48
N SER A 96 11.58 -18.16 3.15
CA SER A 96 12.42 -17.34 2.27
C SER A 96 11.89 -17.31 0.83
N LYS A 97 12.36 -16.33 0.03
CA LYS A 97 12.07 -16.26 -1.41
C LYS A 97 12.59 -17.50 -2.17
N HIS A 98 13.76 -18.02 -1.81
CA HIS A 98 14.34 -19.19 -2.48
C HIS A 98 13.49 -20.45 -2.30
N GLU A 99 12.94 -20.66 -1.11
CA GLU A 99 12.01 -21.76 -0.83
C GLU A 99 10.72 -21.64 -1.64
N PHE A 100 10.16 -20.43 -1.73
CA PHE A 100 8.99 -20.11 -2.56
C PHE A 100 9.25 -20.27 -4.07
N ASP A 101 10.43 -19.87 -4.56
CA ASP A 101 10.81 -20.03 -5.97
C ASP A 101 11.04 -21.50 -6.34
N LYS A 102 11.48 -22.34 -5.39
CA LYS A 102 11.71 -23.79 -5.57
C LYS A 102 10.42 -24.62 -5.48
N ALA A 103 9.34 -24.07 -4.92
CA ALA A 103 8.08 -24.79 -4.76
C ALA A 103 7.38 -25.01 -6.12
N ILE A 104 7.20 -26.29 -6.50
CA ILE A 104 6.51 -26.69 -7.74
C ILE A 104 5.06 -26.19 -7.74
N SER A 105 4.34 -26.37 -6.63
CA SER A 105 3.04 -25.75 -6.40
C SER A 105 3.12 -24.80 -5.20
N LYS A 106 2.97 -23.50 -5.48
CA LYS A 106 3.11 -22.41 -4.50
C LYS A 106 1.96 -22.32 -3.51
N PHE A 107 0.85 -22.98 -3.79
CA PHE A 107 -0.36 -22.95 -2.97
C PHE A 107 -0.68 -24.31 -2.32
N LYS A 108 0.18 -25.32 -2.50
CA LYS A 108 -0.02 -26.67 -1.96
C LYS A 108 0.97 -26.96 -0.84
N LYS A 109 0.49 -27.57 0.25
CA LYS A 109 1.30 -28.12 1.34
C LYS A 109 0.63 -29.37 1.88
N ASP A 110 1.39 -30.45 2.09
CA ASP A 110 0.91 -31.73 2.64
C ASP A 110 -0.34 -32.23 1.89
N ASP A 111 -0.23 -32.24 0.56
CA ASP A 111 -1.29 -32.47 -0.44
C ASP A 111 -2.57 -31.60 -0.36
N THR A 112 -2.66 -30.69 0.60
CA THR A 112 -3.75 -29.72 0.74
C THR A 112 -3.45 -28.46 -0.08
N GLU A 113 -4.42 -28.00 -0.88
CA GLU A 113 -4.34 -26.71 -1.58
C GLU A 113 -4.97 -25.59 -0.74
N TYR A 114 -4.35 -24.41 -0.78
CA TYR A 114 -4.71 -23.26 0.06
C TYR A 114 -5.05 -22.02 -0.77
N TYR A 115 -5.79 -21.09 -0.15
CA TYR A 115 -6.26 -19.82 -0.73
C TYR A 115 -5.14 -18.82 -1.02
N TYR A 116 -4.08 -18.83 -0.20
CA TYR A 116 -2.99 -17.87 -0.29
C TYR A 116 -1.63 -18.53 -0.13
N CYS A 117 -0.58 -17.81 -0.49
CA CYS A 117 0.75 -18.12 0.01
C CYS A 117 1.58 -16.85 0.20
N CYS A 118 2.63 -16.95 1.01
CA CYS A 118 3.51 -15.83 1.26
C CYS A 118 4.95 -16.27 1.53
N TYR A 119 5.89 -15.35 1.35
CA TYR A 119 7.25 -15.49 1.87
C TYR A 119 7.69 -14.20 2.57
N SER A 120 8.49 -14.35 3.63
CA SER A 120 9.09 -13.21 4.32
C SER A 120 10.53 -12.99 3.83
N ASP A 121 10.85 -11.77 3.40
CA ASP A 121 12.22 -11.29 3.31
C ASP A 121 12.68 -10.81 4.70
N ARG A 122 13.73 -11.44 5.22
CA ARG A 122 14.27 -11.14 6.55
C ARG A 122 15.09 -9.84 6.58
N GLN A 123 15.67 -9.42 5.45
CA GLN A 123 16.47 -8.19 5.38
C GLN A 123 15.57 -6.95 5.43
N THR A 124 14.50 -6.93 4.63
CA THR A 124 13.55 -5.80 4.60
C THR A 124 12.36 -5.94 5.57
N ARG A 125 12.22 -7.08 6.24
CA ARG A 125 11.05 -7.49 7.07
C ARG A 125 9.71 -7.49 6.32
N LYS A 126 9.72 -7.37 4.99
CA LYS A 126 8.53 -7.41 4.14
C LYS A 126 8.07 -8.86 3.95
N THR A 127 6.77 -9.09 4.06
CA THR A 127 6.16 -10.37 3.68
C THR A 127 5.34 -10.15 2.42
N TYR A 128 5.64 -10.91 1.37
CA TYR A 128 5.01 -10.82 0.06
C TYR A 128 3.88 -11.85 -0.01
N TYR A 129 2.68 -11.42 -0.41
CA TYR A 129 1.46 -12.23 -0.43
C TYR A 129 0.97 -12.45 -1.87
N TYR A 130 0.52 -13.68 -2.14
CA TYR A 130 -0.02 -14.15 -3.41
C TYR A 130 -1.40 -14.80 -3.17
N ARG A 131 -2.30 -14.69 -4.15
CA ARG A 131 -3.68 -15.18 -4.10
C ARG A 131 -3.85 -16.34 -5.09
N ASN A 132 -4.48 -17.43 -4.64
CA ASN A 132 -4.96 -18.47 -5.52
C ASN A 132 -6.33 -18.06 -6.07
N HIS A 133 -6.36 -17.39 -7.22
CA HIS A 133 -7.59 -16.79 -7.73
C HIS A 133 -8.71 -17.82 -7.90
N LYS A 134 -8.42 -18.94 -8.58
CA LYS A 134 -9.37 -20.04 -8.81
C LYS A 134 -10.03 -20.53 -7.51
N LEU A 135 -9.23 -20.75 -6.46
CA LEU A 135 -9.70 -21.35 -5.21
C LEU A 135 -10.46 -20.32 -4.34
N VAL A 136 -10.01 -19.06 -4.27
CA VAL A 136 -10.73 -17.99 -3.55
C VAL A 136 -12.03 -17.61 -4.27
N ASP A 137 -12.02 -17.49 -5.60
CA ASP A 137 -13.20 -17.11 -6.37
C ASP A 137 -14.27 -18.22 -6.33
N SER A 138 -13.85 -19.50 -6.33
CA SER A 138 -14.74 -20.64 -6.08
C SER A 138 -15.38 -20.62 -4.69
N LEU A 139 -14.61 -20.29 -3.64
CA LEU A 139 -15.17 -20.11 -2.30
C LEU A 139 -16.16 -18.93 -2.24
N ALA A 140 -15.83 -17.80 -2.88
CA ALA A 140 -16.71 -16.64 -2.93
C ALA A 140 -18.05 -16.98 -3.62
N GLN A 141 -18.01 -17.72 -4.72
CA GLN A 141 -19.23 -18.24 -5.38
C GLN A 141 -20.03 -19.16 -4.45
N LYS A 142 -19.37 -20.12 -3.79
CA LYS A 142 -19.97 -21.06 -2.81
C LYS A 142 -20.62 -20.36 -1.61
N LEU A 143 -20.05 -19.24 -1.15
CA LEU A 143 -20.61 -18.45 -0.05
C LEU A 143 -21.79 -17.59 -0.51
N ASN A 144 -21.76 -17.07 -1.73
CA ASN A 144 -22.86 -16.28 -2.30
C ASN A 144 -24.07 -17.14 -2.66
N SER A 145 -23.88 -18.37 -3.17
CA SER A 145 -24.98 -19.28 -3.53
C SER A 145 -25.74 -19.86 -2.34
N ARG A 146 -25.22 -19.71 -1.11
CA ARG A 146 -25.90 -20.13 0.14
C ARG A 146 -26.97 -19.14 0.64
N LYS A 147 -27.14 -17.99 -0.01
CA LYS A 147 -28.08 -16.97 0.45
C LYS A 147 -29.45 -17.16 -0.18
N ILE A 148 -30.38 -17.67 0.65
CA ILE A 148 -31.83 -17.82 0.48
C ILE A 148 -32.28 -19.17 -0.10
N ASP A 149 -32.43 -20.14 0.80
CA ASP A 149 -33.70 -20.86 0.97
C ASP A 149 -34.31 -20.34 2.29
N TYR A 150 -35.46 -19.67 2.22
CA TYR A 150 -36.24 -19.26 3.41
C TYR A 150 -37.62 -19.95 3.36
N ASP A 151 -37.60 -21.28 3.37
CA ASP A 151 -38.79 -22.10 3.65
C ASP A 151 -39.09 -22.12 5.15
N ASP A 152 -39.65 -21.03 5.67
CA ASP A 152 -40.43 -21.07 6.91
C ASP A 152 -41.45 -19.91 6.92
N GLU A 153 -42.70 -20.23 6.60
CA GLU A 153 -43.82 -19.36 6.96
C GLU A 153 -43.82 -19.15 8.49
N PRO A 154 -44.01 -17.92 9.00
CA PRO A 154 -44.10 -17.69 10.43
C PRO A 154 -45.37 -18.32 11.01
N LYS A 155 -45.24 -19.56 11.51
CA LYS A 155 -46.30 -20.26 12.25
C LYS A 155 -46.81 -19.38 13.39
N SER A 156 -48.13 -19.22 13.42
CA SER A 156 -48.83 -18.28 14.28
C SER A 156 -48.65 -18.58 15.78
N PHE A 157 -47.95 -17.69 16.48
CA PHE A 157 -47.97 -17.69 17.95
C PHE A 157 -49.30 -17.12 18.44
N SER A 158 -50.23 -18.01 18.84
CA SER A 158 -51.49 -17.59 19.44
C SER A 158 -51.27 -17.03 20.85
N SER A 159 -51.48 -15.73 21.04
CA SER A 159 -51.57 -15.10 22.35
C SER A 159 -53.04 -14.80 22.70
N LYS A 160 -53.50 -15.32 23.84
CA LYS A 160 -54.89 -15.17 24.28
C LYS A 160 -55.12 -13.76 24.88
N LYS A 161 -56.20 -13.12 24.44
CA LYS A 161 -56.94 -11.96 25.01
C LYS A 161 -56.40 -11.32 26.31
N SER A 162 -56.28 -9.98 26.29
CA SER A 162 -56.83 -9.15 27.37
C SER A 162 -57.35 -7.77 26.91
N GLN A 163 -58.68 -7.66 26.92
CA GLN A 163 -59.52 -6.47 27.17
C GLN A 163 -59.47 -5.23 26.23
N ASN A 164 -60.67 -4.70 26.00
CA ASN A 164 -60.96 -3.56 25.11
C ASN A 164 -61.03 -2.23 25.88
N PHE A 165 -60.66 -1.12 25.23
CA PHE A 165 -61.25 0.21 25.47
C PHE A 165 -61.55 0.89 24.12
N PRO A 166 -62.67 1.64 23.96
CA PRO A 166 -63.15 2.05 22.64
C PRO A 166 -62.84 3.50 22.21
N LEU A 167 -62.45 3.63 20.93
CA LEU A 167 -62.82 4.67 19.93
C LEU A 167 -62.56 6.18 20.18
N GLY A 168 -61.83 6.83 19.25
CA GLY A 168 -61.58 8.29 19.31
C GLY A 168 -60.84 8.96 18.13
N SER A 169 -61.35 8.83 16.90
CA SER A 169 -61.19 9.74 15.72
C SER A 169 -59.82 10.35 15.29
N SER A 170 -59.36 9.93 14.09
CA SER A 170 -58.86 10.73 12.94
C SER A 170 -57.77 11.82 13.10
N ARG A 171 -56.64 11.62 12.38
CA ARG A 171 -56.19 12.48 11.24
C ARG A 171 -55.00 11.90 10.48
N ASN A 172 -54.92 12.19 9.17
CA ASN A 172 -53.85 11.75 8.26
C ASN A 172 -52.63 12.67 8.30
N SER A 173 -51.44 12.12 8.01
CA SER A 173 -50.38 12.82 7.27
C SER A 173 -49.35 11.84 6.70
N ASP A 174 -49.06 11.95 5.42
CA ASP A 174 -48.03 11.17 4.72
C ASP A 174 -46.60 11.58 5.11
N THR A 175 -45.70 10.60 5.25
CA THR A 175 -44.27 10.83 4.94
C THR A 175 -43.61 9.54 4.45
N ALA A 176 -43.10 9.55 3.22
CA ALA A 176 -42.35 8.43 2.66
C ALA A 176 -40.93 8.32 3.26
N VAL A 177 -40.51 7.10 3.58
CA VAL A 177 -39.12 6.80 3.95
C VAL A 177 -38.32 6.56 2.67
N LEU A 178 -37.27 7.36 2.46
CA LEU A 178 -36.34 7.21 1.34
C LEU A 178 -35.34 6.07 1.61
N GLU A 179 -35.60 4.91 1.02
CA GLU A 179 -34.60 3.84 0.89
C GLU A 179 -33.57 4.22 -0.19
N THR A 180 -32.28 3.95 0.08
CA THR A 180 -31.20 4.16 -0.90
C THR A 180 -30.87 2.86 -1.65
N PRO A 181 -30.49 2.90 -2.94
CA PRO A 181 -30.57 1.72 -3.80
C PRO A 181 -29.32 0.84 -3.76
N ILE A 182 -29.53 -0.47 -3.61
CA ILE A 182 -28.50 -1.49 -3.87
C ILE A 182 -28.33 -1.65 -5.38
N GLY A 183 -27.15 -1.29 -5.89
CA GLY A 183 -26.81 -1.39 -7.32
C GLY A 183 -26.57 -2.84 -7.76
N LYS A 184 -27.32 -3.28 -8.77
CA LYS A 184 -27.24 -4.62 -9.37
C LYS A 184 -25.95 -4.80 -10.17
N PHE A 185 -25.34 -5.97 -10.09
CA PHE A 185 -24.31 -6.43 -11.04
C PHE A 185 -24.95 -7.40 -12.04
N SER A 186 -24.58 -7.28 -13.32
CA SER A 186 -25.00 -8.21 -14.37
C SER A 186 -23.93 -8.36 -15.44
N ASN A 187 -23.84 -9.58 -15.97
CA ASN A 187 -23.12 -10.03 -17.16
C ASN A 187 -21.63 -10.35 -17.00
N ILE A 188 -21.37 -11.65 -16.86
CA ILE A 188 -20.12 -12.34 -17.15
C ILE A 188 -20.19 -12.85 -18.60
N GLN A 189 -19.07 -12.84 -19.32
CA GLN A 189 -18.88 -13.66 -20.52
C GLN A 189 -17.89 -14.78 -20.21
N GLU A 190 -18.23 -16.01 -20.59
CA GLU A 190 -17.38 -17.19 -20.45
C GLU A 190 -16.20 -17.15 -21.43
N ILE A 191 -15.03 -17.62 -20.98
CA ILE A 191 -14.00 -18.19 -21.87
C ILE A 191 -13.48 -19.48 -21.21
N THR A 192 -13.35 -20.53 -22.01
CA THR A 192 -13.17 -21.92 -21.60
C THR A 192 -11.71 -22.35 -21.36
N SER A 193 -11.56 -23.50 -20.71
CA SER A 193 -10.31 -24.16 -20.29
C SER A 193 -9.41 -24.67 -21.42
N GLU A 194 -8.12 -24.83 -21.12
CA GLU A 194 -7.23 -25.82 -21.75
C GLU A 194 -6.17 -26.30 -20.72
N ASP A 195 -5.87 -27.60 -20.74
CA ASP A 195 -5.09 -28.32 -19.70
C ASP A 195 -3.58 -28.38 -19.98
N TYR A 196 -2.79 -28.64 -18.93
CA TYR A 196 -1.36 -29.01 -19.04
C TYR A 196 -1.09 -30.40 -18.45
N GLN A 197 -0.40 -31.25 -19.22
CA GLN A 197 0.14 -32.54 -18.80
C GLN A 197 1.66 -32.46 -18.62
N GLU A 198 2.19 -33.25 -17.69
CA GLU A 198 3.62 -33.35 -17.38
C GLU A 198 4.40 -34.12 -18.47
N ASN A 199 5.74 -34.05 -18.44
CA ASN A 199 6.61 -35.20 -18.71
C ASN A 199 8.05 -34.97 -18.20
N THR A 200 8.69 -36.05 -17.74
CA THR A 200 10.01 -36.07 -17.09
C THR A 200 11.09 -36.73 -17.98
N THR A 201 12.39 -36.60 -17.65
CA THR A 201 13.36 -37.72 -17.43
C THR A 201 14.80 -37.21 -17.23
N THR A 202 15.61 -37.98 -16.48
CA THR A 202 16.98 -37.73 -15.98
C THR A 202 18.12 -38.21 -16.90
N THR A 203 19.39 -37.81 -16.63
CA THR A 203 20.58 -38.68 -16.36
C THR A 203 21.80 -37.81 -15.92
N LYS A 204 22.87 -38.43 -15.39
CA LYS A 204 24.07 -37.80 -14.79
C LYS A 204 25.31 -37.88 -15.74
N GLN A 205 26.55 -37.42 -15.44
CA GLN A 205 27.19 -36.86 -14.23
C GLN A 205 28.45 -36.01 -14.62
N ASP A 206 29.07 -35.33 -13.64
CA ASP A 206 30.47 -34.85 -13.56
C ASP A 206 31.18 -34.17 -14.76
N ASN A 207 31.16 -32.83 -14.82
CA ASN A 207 32.31 -32.02 -14.38
C ASN A 207 32.04 -30.50 -14.44
N ILE A 208 32.74 -29.74 -13.60
CA ILE A 208 32.51 -28.30 -13.41
C ILE A 208 33.27 -27.48 -14.46
N ASN A 209 32.55 -26.79 -15.35
CA ASN A 209 32.97 -25.48 -15.83
C ASN A 209 31.78 -24.61 -16.24
N TYR A 210 32.00 -23.30 -16.30
CA TYR A 210 30.99 -22.25 -16.50
C TYR A 210 30.08 -22.51 -17.73
N ILE A 211 28.76 -22.57 -17.54
CA ILE A 211 27.78 -22.63 -18.64
C ILE A 211 26.82 -21.43 -18.54
N GLU A 212 26.82 -20.65 -19.61
CA GLU A 212 25.89 -19.56 -19.94
C GLU A 212 24.43 -20.05 -19.85
N PRO A 213 23.44 -19.22 -19.44
CA PRO A 213 22.07 -19.68 -19.29
C PRO A 213 21.50 -20.23 -20.61
N VAL A 214 21.41 -21.56 -20.70
CA VAL A 214 20.86 -22.27 -21.86
C VAL A 214 19.38 -21.93 -21.97
N ILE A 215 19.07 -21.09 -22.94
CA ILE A 215 17.70 -20.84 -23.39
C ILE A 215 17.26 -22.07 -24.17
N ASP A 216 16.66 -23.04 -23.48
CA ASP A 216 15.95 -24.10 -24.17
C ASP A 216 14.65 -23.56 -24.78
N LYS A 217 14.62 -23.70 -26.10
CA LYS A 217 13.81 -22.91 -27.01
C LYS A 217 12.33 -23.28 -26.89
N ILE A 218 11.53 -22.32 -26.43
CA ILE A 218 10.13 -22.24 -26.82
C ILE A 218 10.06 -22.06 -28.35
N LYS A 219 9.88 -23.16 -29.07
CA LYS A 219 9.37 -23.20 -30.45
C LYS A 219 7.90 -23.65 -30.39
N ASN A 220 6.90 -22.91 -30.88
CA ASN A 220 6.93 -21.64 -31.59
C ASN A 220 5.70 -20.77 -31.26
N SER A 221 5.95 -19.59 -30.69
CA SER A 221 5.17 -18.35 -30.95
C SER A 221 6.09 -17.11 -30.95
N GLY A 222 7.41 -17.34 -31.03
CA GLY A 222 8.48 -16.42 -30.62
C GLY A 222 8.86 -15.31 -31.59
N GLY A 223 7.93 -14.78 -32.39
CA GLY A 223 8.21 -13.68 -33.31
C GLY A 223 8.21 -12.30 -32.63
N SER A 224 7.07 -11.90 -32.04
CA SER A 224 6.84 -10.50 -31.65
C SER A 224 7.40 -10.11 -30.27
N LEU A 225 7.27 -10.97 -29.26
CA LEU A 225 7.59 -10.61 -27.86
C LEU A 225 9.10 -10.47 -27.61
N SER A 226 9.91 -11.35 -28.20
CA SER A 226 11.38 -11.34 -28.04
C SER A 226 12.03 -10.10 -28.66
N LEU A 227 11.46 -9.58 -29.75
CA LEU A 227 11.90 -8.32 -30.36
C LEU A 227 11.59 -7.13 -29.43
N LYS A 228 10.34 -7.02 -28.97
CA LYS A 228 9.90 -5.95 -28.05
C LYS A 228 10.77 -5.83 -26.79
N ILE A 229 11.16 -6.95 -26.17
CA ILE A 229 12.02 -6.95 -24.97
C ILE A 229 13.44 -6.47 -25.30
N LYS A 230 13.99 -6.83 -26.46
CA LYS A 230 15.31 -6.35 -26.92
C LYS A 230 15.30 -4.84 -27.20
N ASP A 231 14.24 -4.33 -27.81
CA ASP A 231 14.08 -2.91 -28.13
C ASP A 231 13.95 -2.06 -26.84
N ILE A 232 13.20 -2.54 -25.84
CA ILE A 232 13.12 -1.90 -24.52
C ILE A 232 14.49 -1.90 -23.83
N LYS A 233 15.18 -3.05 -23.80
CA LYS A 233 16.50 -3.16 -23.18
C LYS A 233 17.53 -2.22 -23.84
N LYS A 234 17.50 -2.08 -25.17
CA LYS A 234 18.34 -1.14 -25.91
C LYS A 234 18.03 0.30 -25.52
N TYR A 235 16.76 0.71 -25.59
CA TYR A 235 16.31 2.07 -25.26
C TYR A 235 16.69 2.47 -23.82
N LEU A 236 16.51 1.57 -22.85
CA LEU A 236 16.90 1.80 -21.46
C LEU A 236 18.41 2.01 -21.30
N HIS A 237 19.25 1.24 -22.00
CA HIS A 237 20.71 1.42 -21.94
C HIS A 237 21.21 2.69 -22.62
N GLU A 238 20.51 3.20 -23.64
CA GLU A 238 20.88 4.43 -24.35
C GLU A 238 20.48 5.69 -23.55
N GLU A 239 19.28 5.73 -22.99
CA GLU A 239 18.73 6.89 -22.27
C GLU A 239 19.05 6.89 -20.76
N ILE A 240 18.83 5.75 -20.08
CA ILE A 240 18.98 5.62 -18.63
C ILE A 240 20.35 5.00 -18.33
N LYS A 241 21.36 5.86 -18.21
CA LYS A 241 22.76 5.47 -17.94
C LYS A 241 23.00 4.81 -16.56
N ASP A 242 21.95 4.63 -15.77
CA ASP A 242 21.95 3.97 -14.46
C ASP A 242 21.55 2.49 -14.59
N ILE A 243 22.56 1.61 -14.47
CA ILE A 243 22.43 0.15 -14.60
C ILE A 243 21.44 -0.43 -13.56
N VAL A 244 21.33 0.14 -12.36
CA VAL A 244 20.46 -0.37 -11.30
C VAL A 244 19.00 -0.04 -11.64
N THR A 245 18.73 1.20 -12.03
CA THR A 245 17.39 1.59 -12.50
C THR A 245 16.96 0.81 -13.74
N CYS A 246 17.86 0.57 -14.70
CA CYS A 246 17.58 -0.27 -15.86
C CYS A 246 17.19 -1.70 -15.50
N LYS A 247 17.91 -2.36 -14.56
CA LYS A 247 17.52 -3.69 -14.06
C LYS A 247 16.15 -3.67 -13.39
N ASN A 248 15.88 -2.64 -12.59
CA ASN A 248 14.60 -2.51 -11.88
C ASN A 248 13.42 -2.23 -12.84
N ILE A 249 13.62 -1.47 -13.92
CA ILE A 249 12.60 -1.26 -14.96
C ILE A 249 12.42 -2.52 -15.81
N MET A 250 13.50 -3.23 -16.19
CA MET A 250 13.40 -4.53 -16.87
C MET A 250 12.60 -5.53 -16.04
N PHE A 251 12.81 -5.59 -14.72
CA PHE A 251 11.99 -6.39 -13.81
C PHE A 251 10.49 -5.98 -13.85
N LEU A 252 10.17 -4.69 -13.97
CA LEU A 252 8.78 -4.26 -14.15
C LEU A 252 8.21 -4.67 -15.52
N VAL A 253 9.01 -4.68 -16.58
CA VAL A 253 8.61 -5.13 -17.94
C VAL A 253 8.39 -6.64 -18.02
N GLU A 254 9.14 -7.42 -17.23
CA GLU A 254 8.99 -8.88 -17.16
C GLU A 254 7.80 -9.31 -16.28
N ASN A 255 7.41 -8.49 -15.29
CA ASN A 255 6.37 -8.83 -14.30
C ASN A 255 5.07 -8.02 -14.43
N ARG A 256 5.02 -7.04 -15.33
CA ARG A 256 3.82 -6.25 -15.67
C ARG A 256 3.82 -5.96 -17.16
N ASP A 257 2.64 -5.86 -17.76
CA ASP A 257 2.52 -5.53 -19.18
C ASP A 257 2.84 -4.05 -19.43
N LEU A 258 4.14 -3.75 -19.52
CA LEU A 258 4.69 -2.40 -19.58
C LEU A 258 5.33 -2.15 -20.95
N HIS A 259 4.57 -1.50 -21.82
CA HIS A 259 4.99 -1.24 -23.20
C HIS A 259 6.05 -0.14 -23.33
N LEU A 260 6.83 -0.21 -24.40
CA LEU A 260 7.94 0.70 -24.72
C LEU A 260 7.50 2.16 -24.80
N GLU A 261 6.30 2.42 -25.31
CA GLU A 261 5.70 3.75 -25.47
C GLU A 261 5.55 4.44 -24.10
N LYS A 262 5.07 3.71 -23.09
CA LYS A 262 4.89 4.23 -21.73
C LYS A 262 6.24 4.52 -21.05
N ILE A 263 7.25 3.68 -21.31
CA ILE A 263 8.61 3.91 -20.82
C ILE A 263 9.19 5.18 -21.46
N LYS A 264 9.04 5.34 -22.79
CA LYS A 264 9.45 6.55 -23.53
C LYS A 264 8.78 7.81 -23.00
N GLU A 265 7.48 7.77 -22.69
CA GLU A 265 6.76 8.93 -22.13
C GLU A 265 7.32 9.35 -20.76
N VAL A 266 7.53 8.40 -19.85
CA VAL A 266 8.06 8.68 -18.50
C VAL A 266 9.51 9.14 -18.54
N VAL A 267 10.35 8.53 -19.38
CA VAL A 267 11.75 8.94 -19.59
C VAL A 267 11.82 10.36 -20.17
N ASN A 268 11.04 10.66 -21.21
CA ASN A 268 11.02 11.99 -21.83
C ASN A 268 10.52 13.07 -20.86
N TYR A 269 9.48 12.77 -20.06
CA TYR A 269 9.03 13.68 -18.99
C TYR A 269 10.12 13.89 -17.92
N ALA A 270 10.78 12.84 -17.45
CA ALA A 270 11.85 12.96 -16.47
C ALA A 270 13.02 13.81 -17.01
N ASN A 271 13.41 13.60 -18.27
CA ASN A 271 14.43 14.39 -18.95
C ASN A 271 14.00 15.88 -19.10
N LYS A 272 12.77 16.17 -19.56
CA LYS A 272 12.21 17.53 -19.67
C LYS A 272 12.22 18.28 -18.33
N HIS A 273 11.93 17.58 -17.23
CA HIS A 273 11.81 18.16 -15.89
C HIS A 273 13.04 17.91 -14.98
N GLN A 274 14.18 17.49 -15.54
CA GLN A 274 15.44 17.22 -14.84
C GLN A 274 15.29 16.30 -13.60
N LYS A 275 14.37 15.34 -13.64
CA LYS A 275 14.13 14.38 -12.55
C LYS A 275 15.07 13.18 -12.71
N GLY A 276 15.71 12.73 -11.62
CA GLY A 276 16.69 11.64 -11.64
C GLY A 276 16.13 10.25 -11.92
N SER A 277 17.00 9.26 -12.19
CA SER A 277 16.62 7.88 -12.58
C SER A 277 15.61 7.20 -11.63
N GLY A 278 15.74 7.41 -10.32
CA GLY A 278 14.80 6.89 -9.31
C GLY A 278 13.36 7.44 -9.41
N PHE A 279 13.14 8.57 -10.09
CA PHE A 279 11.79 9.07 -10.41
C PHE A 279 11.16 8.23 -11.53
N ILE A 280 11.93 7.88 -12.57
CA ILE A 280 11.47 7.07 -13.71
C ILE A 280 10.98 5.70 -13.21
N TYR A 281 11.78 5.04 -12.35
CA TYR A 281 11.38 3.78 -11.74
C TYR A 281 10.06 3.91 -10.95
N LYS A 282 9.96 4.89 -10.04
CA LYS A 282 8.75 5.10 -9.21
C LYS A 282 7.50 5.40 -10.05
N ALA A 283 7.62 6.21 -11.09
CA ALA A 283 6.49 6.54 -11.97
C ALA A 283 6.00 5.32 -12.77
N LEU A 284 6.90 4.44 -13.20
CA LEU A 284 6.54 3.17 -13.86
C LEU A 284 6.00 2.13 -12.86
N GLU A 285 6.61 2.01 -11.67
CA GLU A 285 6.17 1.14 -10.56
C GLU A 285 4.75 1.49 -10.09
N GLN A 286 4.42 2.78 -10.06
CA GLN A 286 3.09 3.28 -9.68
C GLN A 286 2.14 3.46 -10.87
N ASN A 287 2.53 2.98 -12.06
CA ASN A 287 1.71 2.97 -13.28
C ASN A 287 1.19 4.34 -13.74
N TRP A 288 1.93 5.43 -13.49
CA TRP A 288 1.50 6.81 -13.78
C TRP A 288 1.05 6.99 -15.25
N ILE A 289 0.09 7.90 -15.48
CA ILE A 289 -0.42 8.26 -16.82
C ILE A 289 -0.03 9.71 -17.07
N LEU A 290 0.75 9.97 -18.12
CA LEU A 290 1.24 11.30 -18.48
C LEU A 290 0.34 11.90 -19.56
N THR A 291 -0.70 12.61 -19.16
CA THR A 291 -1.52 13.39 -20.10
C THR A 291 -0.74 14.61 -20.59
N LYS A 292 -0.61 14.75 -21.92
CA LYS A 292 -0.14 16.00 -22.54
C LYS A 292 -1.07 17.15 -22.14
N GLU A 293 -0.48 18.32 -21.93
CA GLU A 293 -1.05 19.45 -21.19
C GLU A 293 -2.44 19.93 -21.69
N GLU A 294 -3.26 20.30 -20.71
CA GLU A 294 -4.48 21.13 -20.74
C GLU A 294 -5.17 21.43 -22.09
N LYS A 295 -6.27 20.72 -22.38
CA LYS A 295 -7.39 21.31 -23.14
C LYS A 295 -8.75 20.97 -22.51
N SER A 296 -9.42 22.04 -22.09
CA SER A 296 -10.86 22.22 -21.85
C SER A 296 -11.68 21.07 -21.24
N LEU A 297 -12.31 21.35 -20.09
CA LEU A 297 -13.35 20.50 -19.51
C LEU A 297 -14.47 20.24 -20.54
N LYS A 298 -14.54 19.02 -21.06
CA LYS A 298 -15.81 18.42 -21.49
C LYS A 298 -16.34 17.55 -20.37
N LYS A 299 -17.60 17.80 -20.02
CA LYS A 299 -18.29 17.23 -18.86
C LYS A 299 -18.93 15.91 -19.27
N GLY A 300 -18.52 14.81 -18.64
CA GLY A 300 -19.17 13.51 -18.78
C GLY A 300 -18.25 12.38 -19.26
N GLU A 301 -17.38 11.89 -18.39
CA GLU A 301 -16.89 10.50 -18.40
C GLU A 301 -16.19 10.19 -17.06
N THR A 302 -16.75 9.27 -16.29
CA THR A 302 -16.23 8.87 -14.96
C THR A 302 -15.20 7.75 -15.09
N VAL A 303 -13.97 8.12 -15.48
CA VAL A 303 -12.81 7.22 -15.41
C VAL A 303 -12.53 6.89 -13.94
N ARG A 304 -12.63 5.60 -13.56
CA ARG A 304 -12.20 5.10 -12.25
C ARG A 304 -10.67 5.06 -12.15
N GLY A 305 -10.09 6.22 -11.90
CA GLY A 305 -8.70 6.40 -11.49
C GLY A 305 -8.62 7.62 -10.59
N ALA A 306 -7.69 7.63 -9.63
CA ALA A 306 -7.48 8.80 -8.80
C ALA A 306 -7.01 9.97 -9.70
N ARG A 307 -7.88 10.95 -9.94
CA ARG A 307 -7.50 12.23 -10.57
C ARG A 307 -6.61 12.99 -9.61
N ILE A 308 -5.32 12.73 -9.72
CA ILE A 308 -4.28 13.45 -8.98
C ILE A 308 -4.21 14.87 -9.56
N ASN A 309 -4.47 15.88 -8.71
CA ASN A 309 -4.16 17.25 -9.07
C ASN A 309 -2.64 17.44 -9.00
N TYR A 310 -2.00 17.69 -10.15
CA TYR A 310 -0.55 17.92 -10.24
C TYR A 310 -0.11 19.11 -9.40
N GLU A 311 -0.92 20.17 -9.32
CA GLU A 311 -0.66 21.34 -8.49
C GLU A 311 -0.60 20.95 -7.00
N ALA A 312 -1.55 20.11 -6.53
CA ALA A 312 -1.55 19.61 -5.16
C ALA A 312 -0.35 18.67 -4.88
N LEU A 313 0.17 17.95 -5.87
CA LEU A 313 1.39 17.14 -5.70
C LEU A 313 2.65 18.00 -5.64
N GLU A 314 2.81 18.97 -6.54
CA GLU A 314 3.99 19.85 -6.55
C GLU A 314 3.98 20.75 -5.30
N LEU A 315 2.83 21.22 -4.84
CA LEU A 315 2.68 21.91 -3.55
C LEU A 315 3.11 21.02 -2.37
N ASN A 316 2.72 19.74 -2.34
CA ASN A 316 3.16 18.83 -1.28
C ASN A 316 4.66 18.52 -1.36
N PHE A 317 5.23 18.37 -2.56
CA PHE A 317 6.66 18.15 -2.76
C PHE A 317 7.49 19.37 -2.35
N GLN A 318 7.05 20.56 -2.76
CA GLN A 318 7.68 21.83 -2.40
C GLN A 318 7.56 22.09 -0.89
N ALA A 319 6.41 21.82 -0.26
CA ALA A 319 6.24 21.95 1.18
C ALA A 319 7.13 20.98 1.98
N GLU A 320 7.28 19.72 1.54
CA GLU A 320 8.18 18.77 2.21
C GLU A 320 9.66 19.16 2.01
N LYS A 321 10.02 19.71 0.85
CA LYS A 321 11.36 20.27 0.59
C LYS A 321 11.65 21.51 1.46
N GLU A 322 10.72 22.45 1.55
CA GLU A 322 10.84 23.65 2.40
C GLU A 322 10.95 23.27 3.88
N LYS A 323 10.21 22.25 4.31
CA LYS A 323 10.30 21.67 5.66
C LYS A 323 11.65 21.00 5.92
N GLU A 324 12.21 20.27 4.96
CA GLU A 324 13.56 19.70 5.07
C GLU A 324 14.64 20.80 5.13
N GLU A 325 14.54 21.82 4.28
CA GLU A 325 15.45 22.98 4.30
C GLU A 325 15.34 23.78 5.61
N ALA A 326 14.13 23.95 6.15
CA ALA A 326 13.90 24.57 7.45
C ALA A 326 14.50 23.75 8.60
N LEU A 327 14.42 22.42 8.56
CA LEU A 327 15.00 21.54 9.56
C LEU A 327 16.55 21.58 9.52
N ARG A 328 17.14 21.51 8.31
CA ARG A 328 18.59 21.69 8.11
C ARG A 328 19.08 23.08 8.51
N LEU A 329 18.26 24.13 8.36
CA LEU A 329 18.58 25.47 8.85
C LEU A 329 18.53 25.52 10.38
N ARG A 330 17.50 24.92 11.00
CA ARG A 330 17.35 24.85 12.45
C ARG A 330 18.55 24.18 13.10
N GLU A 331 18.95 23.00 12.62
CA GLU A 331 20.13 22.27 13.08
C GLU A 331 21.41 23.10 13.01
N LYS A 332 21.59 23.91 11.94
CA LYS A 332 22.73 24.84 11.81
C LYS A 332 22.68 25.99 12.82
N LEU A 333 21.49 26.47 13.18
CA LEU A 333 21.31 27.53 14.18
C LEU A 333 21.52 27.01 15.61
N ASP A 334 21.08 25.78 15.90
CA ASP A 334 21.37 25.11 17.18
C ASP A 334 22.90 24.91 17.34
N ASN A 335 23.56 24.34 16.32
CA ASN A 335 25.03 24.20 16.27
C ASN A 335 25.80 25.53 16.36
N LEU A 336 25.19 26.65 15.95
CA LEU A 336 25.77 27.99 16.12
C LEU A 336 25.58 28.47 17.55
N PHE A 337 24.38 28.33 18.11
CA PHE A 337 24.07 28.75 19.48
C PHE A 337 25.01 28.08 20.49
N ASP A 338 25.28 26.79 20.35
CA ASP A 338 26.17 26.04 21.25
C ASP A 338 27.61 26.59 21.25
N LYS A 339 28.07 27.14 20.12
CA LYS A 339 29.41 27.72 19.92
C LYS A 339 29.52 29.19 20.35
N LEU A 340 28.43 29.83 20.76
CA LEU A 340 28.47 31.19 21.30
C LEU A 340 29.01 31.20 22.73
N SER A 341 29.56 32.34 23.15
CA SER A 341 29.90 32.54 24.56
C SER A 341 28.64 32.62 25.43
N GLU A 342 28.73 32.24 26.71
CA GLU A 342 27.57 32.28 27.63
C GLU A 342 26.94 33.67 27.73
N LYS A 343 27.74 34.74 27.60
CA LYS A 343 27.25 36.12 27.56
C LYS A 343 26.37 36.39 26.33
N GLU A 344 26.74 35.88 25.16
CA GLU A 344 25.96 36.01 23.93
C GLU A 344 24.71 35.14 23.95
N LYS A 345 24.78 33.92 24.53
CA LYS A 345 23.60 33.04 24.72
C LYS A 345 22.54 33.74 25.57
N ILE A 346 22.93 34.32 26.71
CA ILE A 346 22.04 35.04 27.62
C ILE A 346 21.43 36.28 26.95
N ASP A 347 22.22 37.06 26.20
CA ASP A 347 21.72 38.22 25.45
C ASP A 347 20.67 37.83 24.40
N ILE A 348 20.89 36.75 23.65
CA ILE A 348 19.93 36.23 22.67
C ILE A 348 18.65 35.73 23.33
N GLU A 349 18.74 35.02 24.46
CA GLU A 349 17.55 34.49 25.16
C GLU A 349 16.72 35.59 25.84
N ASN A 350 17.37 36.61 26.40
CA ASN A 350 16.68 37.79 26.94
C ASN A 350 15.96 38.57 25.83
N LYS A 351 16.64 38.87 24.71
CA LYS A 351 16.02 39.53 23.54
C LYS A 351 14.88 38.70 22.95
N ALA A 352 15.02 37.37 22.89
CA ALA A 352 13.96 36.48 22.45
C ALA A 352 12.73 36.58 23.37
N TYR A 353 12.94 36.69 24.67
CA TYR A 353 11.87 36.81 25.66
C TYR A 353 11.18 38.19 25.63
N GLU A 354 11.93 39.29 25.51
CA GLU A 354 11.38 40.65 25.39
C GLU A 354 10.51 40.80 24.13
N ILE A 355 11.01 40.38 22.97
CA ILE A 355 10.24 40.39 21.72
C ILE A 355 9.00 39.48 21.84
N SER A 356 9.14 38.31 22.47
CA SER A 356 8.00 37.40 22.67
C SER A 356 6.94 37.93 23.63
N LEU A 357 7.35 38.69 24.66
CA LEU A 357 6.43 39.37 25.58
C LEU A 357 5.63 40.46 24.87
N ARG A 358 6.31 41.27 24.02
CA ARG A 358 5.68 42.32 23.23
C ARG A 358 4.71 41.76 22.19
N ASP A 359 5.08 40.68 21.50
CA ASP A 359 4.36 40.20 20.31
C ASP A 359 3.30 39.12 20.61
N TYR A 360 3.43 38.35 21.71
CA TYR A 360 2.52 37.23 22.02
C TYR A 360 1.95 37.24 23.47
N GLY A 361 2.31 38.23 24.28
CA GLY A 361 1.81 38.40 25.65
C GLY A 361 2.34 37.38 26.67
N GLN A 362 2.18 37.70 27.96
CA GLN A 362 2.85 37.01 29.07
C GLN A 362 2.60 35.49 29.16
N ALA A 363 1.40 35.03 28.79
CA ALA A 363 1.05 33.61 28.81
C ALA A 363 1.81 32.79 27.76
N THR A 364 2.02 33.35 26.56
CA THR A 364 2.61 32.64 25.41
C THR A 364 4.11 32.93 25.25
N ALA A 365 4.59 34.06 25.77
CA ALA A 365 5.94 34.57 25.55
C ALA A 365 7.05 33.56 25.87
N LYS A 366 6.93 32.83 26.99
CA LYS A 366 7.93 31.82 27.40
C LYS A 366 8.06 30.66 26.40
N VAL A 367 6.97 30.31 25.70
CA VAL A 367 6.97 29.27 24.68
C VAL A 367 7.57 29.83 23.39
N MET A 368 7.06 30.97 22.91
CA MET A 368 7.50 31.59 21.65
C MET A 368 8.98 31.99 21.66
N ALA A 369 9.48 32.46 22.80
CA ALA A 369 10.89 32.77 23.00
C ALA A 369 11.78 31.54 22.74
N ARG A 370 11.36 30.37 23.21
CA ARG A 370 12.12 29.11 23.09
C ARG A 370 11.95 28.42 21.74
N THR A 371 10.85 28.64 21.02
CA THR A 371 10.51 27.85 19.82
C THR A 371 10.59 28.61 18.49
N LYS A 372 10.32 29.91 18.47
CA LYS A 372 10.28 30.72 17.25
C LYS A 372 11.28 31.88 17.32
N THR A 373 11.13 32.75 18.32
CA THR A 373 11.84 34.04 18.36
C THR A 373 13.34 33.87 18.61
N LYS A 374 13.78 32.88 19.40
CA LYS A 374 15.20 32.50 19.51
C LYS A 374 15.82 32.15 18.15
N TYR A 375 15.11 31.38 17.31
CA TYR A 375 15.60 31.00 15.98
C TYR A 375 15.56 32.17 14.98
N GLU A 376 14.60 33.09 15.09
CA GLU A 376 14.57 34.33 14.29
C GLU A 376 15.77 35.23 14.60
N ILE A 377 16.10 35.43 15.87
CA ILE A 377 17.28 36.19 16.31
C ILE A 377 18.58 35.48 15.90
N LEU A 378 18.67 34.16 16.10
CA LEU A 378 19.84 33.38 15.66
C LEU A 378 20.04 33.43 14.15
N LYS A 379 18.96 33.44 13.36
CA LYS A 379 19.03 33.61 11.91
C LYS A 379 19.55 34.99 11.52
N GLN A 380 19.11 36.07 12.18
CA GLN A 380 19.66 37.41 11.97
C GLN A 380 21.15 37.48 12.34
N TYR A 381 21.52 36.94 13.50
CA TYR A 381 22.90 36.90 13.98
C TYR A 381 23.82 36.06 13.06
N TYR A 382 23.33 34.92 12.54
CA TYR A 382 24.03 34.11 11.54
C TYR A 382 24.25 34.86 10.22
N LEU A 383 23.22 35.57 9.73
CA LEU A 383 23.33 36.38 8.51
C LEU A 383 24.32 37.54 8.69
N LEU A 384 24.30 38.20 9.85
CA LEU A 384 25.27 39.26 10.18
C LEU A 384 26.71 38.72 10.26
N LYS A 385 26.96 37.58 10.92
CA LYS A 385 28.29 36.95 10.97
C LYS A 385 28.78 36.37 9.63
N LYS A 386 27.91 36.21 8.63
CA LYS A 386 28.26 35.68 7.30
C LYS A 386 28.46 36.78 6.25
N GLY A 387 28.12 38.03 6.58
CA GLY A 387 28.29 39.22 5.73
C GLY A 387 29.27 40.24 6.30
N ALA A 388 30.16 39.81 7.20
CA ALA A 388 31.19 40.61 7.86
C ALA A 388 32.58 39.99 7.63
#